data_AF-A0A084T118-F1
#
_entry.id   AF-A0A084T118-F1
#
_cell.length_a   1.000
_cell.length_b   1.000
_cell.length_c   1.000
_cell.angle_alpha   90.00
_cell.angle_beta   90.00
_cell.angle_gamma   90.00
#
_symmetry.space_group_name_H-M   'P 1'
#
loop_
_entity.id
_entity.type
_entity.pdbx_description
1 polymer ?
#
loop_
_entity_poly.entity_id
_entity_poly.type
_entity_poly.pdbx_seq_one_letter_code
_entity_poly.pdbx_strand_id
1 'polypeptide(L)'
;MSRWPLWAILAPGEPAWLERRARTIVMTEEDEEDGKEQPFEVIVGSGRYQAIVSTEASYVGAEMQIAEALSLECDETVYSIERANDPWAVMSWRNGALEVLEVGPEGLARSLGCPLPGSEKTSDRAARKPLRHVALVEGVRAQEAPRVLEEAGDPLPPEHYRFEDTPRGLRVSSGTGNIGFADITLSEQLPNATAYGVIASPSLDVFIVYMLQGGECIGQFAHPPDGFPSFPVVNDIKGERSPERILAALGIPAEWFREE
;
A
#
# COMPACT_ATOMS: atom_id res chain seq x y z
N MET A 1 9.05 -14.62 -18.27
CA MET A 1 8.60 -13.26 -17.94
C MET A 1 8.92 -13.06 -16.47
N SER A 2 9.85 -12.16 -16.12
CA SER A 2 10.19 -11.91 -14.73
C SER A 2 8.99 -11.28 -14.03
N ARG A 3 8.36 -12.03 -13.13
CA ARG A 3 7.34 -11.48 -12.23
C ARG A 3 8.06 -10.58 -11.26
N TRP A 4 7.77 -9.29 -11.35
CA TRP A 4 8.15 -8.35 -10.31
C TRP A 4 7.41 -8.72 -9.02
N PRO A 5 8.02 -8.51 -7.85
CA PRO A 5 7.38 -8.87 -6.58
C PRO A 5 6.14 -8.00 -6.29
N LEU A 6 5.17 -8.58 -5.57
CA LEU A 6 3.96 -7.90 -5.07
C LEU A 6 4.28 -6.99 -3.87
N TRP A 7 5.32 -7.33 -3.11
CA TRP A 7 5.90 -6.46 -2.11
C TRP A 7 7.40 -6.74 -1.96
N ALA A 8 8.13 -5.75 -1.45
CA ALA A 8 9.54 -5.89 -1.14
C ALA A 8 9.92 -5.16 0.16
N ILE A 9 10.94 -5.66 0.85
CA ILE A 9 11.55 -5.01 2.01
C ILE A 9 13.03 -4.82 1.70
N LEU A 10 13.55 -3.61 1.85
CA LEU A 10 14.96 -3.31 1.73
C LEU A 10 15.50 -3.07 3.13
N ALA A 11 16.28 -4.03 3.63
CA ALA A 11 16.79 -4.02 4.99
C ALA A 11 18.32 -4.18 5.02
N PRO A 12 19.02 -3.47 5.92
CA PRO A 12 20.43 -3.67 6.15
C PRO A 12 20.67 -4.97 6.92
N GLY A 13 21.73 -5.70 6.59
CA GLY A 13 22.16 -6.85 7.38
C GLY A 13 22.60 -8.07 6.57
N GLU A 14 22.97 -9.11 7.30
CA GLU A 14 23.37 -10.39 6.71
C GLU A 14 22.15 -11.13 6.14
N PRO A 15 22.19 -11.62 4.88
CA PRO A 15 21.04 -12.27 4.24
C PRO A 15 20.43 -13.41 5.06
N ALA A 16 21.26 -14.27 5.65
CA ALA A 16 20.80 -15.40 6.45
C ALA A 16 20.15 -15.00 7.77
N TRP A 17 20.54 -13.85 8.33
CA TRP A 17 19.88 -13.30 9.52
C TRP A 17 18.52 -12.71 9.17
N LEU A 18 18.46 -11.90 8.10
CA LEU A 18 17.22 -11.33 7.59
C LEU A 18 16.18 -12.41 7.24
N GLU A 19 16.61 -13.45 6.52
CA GLU A 19 15.75 -14.57 6.17
C GLU A 19 15.17 -15.25 7.42
N ARG A 20 16.02 -15.59 8.39
CA ARG A 20 15.60 -16.23 9.63
C ARG A 20 14.63 -15.35 10.41
N ARG A 21 14.93 -14.06 10.51
CA ARG A 21 14.13 -13.13 11.31
C ARG A 21 12.77 -12.89 10.66
N ALA A 22 12.71 -12.67 9.35
CA ALA A 22 11.47 -12.55 8.60
C ALA A 22 10.61 -13.80 8.76
N ARG A 23 11.20 -15.00 8.70
CA ARG A 23 10.49 -16.26 8.95
C ARG A 23 9.86 -16.29 10.33
N THR A 24 10.62 -15.95 11.37
CA THR A 24 10.09 -15.91 12.75
C THR A 24 8.96 -14.89 12.93
N ILE A 25 8.94 -13.79 12.16
CA ILE A 25 7.90 -12.76 12.27
C ILE A 25 6.58 -13.25 11.66
N VAL A 26 6.63 -13.95 10.53
CA VAL A 26 5.43 -14.37 9.79
C VAL A 26 5.04 -15.84 9.98
N MET A 27 5.86 -16.67 10.63
CA MET A 27 5.51 -18.06 10.96
C MET A 27 4.53 -18.11 12.12
N THR A 28 3.36 -18.69 11.88
CA THR A 28 2.48 -19.15 12.95
C THR A 28 2.88 -20.56 13.41
N GLU A 29 2.49 -20.96 14.62
CA GLU A 29 2.75 -22.32 15.13
C GLU A 29 2.15 -23.40 14.21
N GLU A 30 1.01 -23.12 13.57
CA GLU A 30 0.37 -24.02 12.60
C GLU A 30 1.16 -24.15 11.29
N ASP A 31 1.84 -23.10 10.83
CA ASP A 31 2.66 -23.14 9.62
C ASP A 31 3.96 -23.93 9.80
N GLU A 32 4.52 -23.91 11.01
CA GLU A 32 5.66 -24.75 11.38
C GLU A 32 5.29 -26.25 11.43
N GLU A 33 4.12 -26.58 11.97
CA GLU A 33 3.61 -27.96 12.03
C GLU A 33 3.31 -28.53 10.63
N ASP A 34 2.78 -27.71 9.72
CA ASP A 34 2.45 -28.10 8.34
C ASP A 34 3.67 -28.11 7.39
N GLY A 35 4.83 -27.61 7.81
CA GLY A 35 6.05 -27.55 7.00
C GLY A 35 5.90 -26.68 5.74
N LYS A 36 5.07 -25.63 5.79
CA LYS A 36 4.83 -24.75 4.63
C LYS A 36 6.08 -23.95 4.28
N GLU A 37 6.48 -23.99 3.01
CA GLU A 37 7.49 -23.06 2.49
C GLU A 37 6.88 -21.67 2.41
N GLN A 38 7.54 -20.69 3.06
CA GLN A 38 7.07 -19.32 3.03
C GLN A 38 7.33 -18.67 1.68
N PRO A 39 6.40 -17.84 1.18
CA PRO A 39 6.42 -17.41 -0.20
C PRO A 39 7.25 -16.15 -0.42
N PHE A 40 8.35 -15.99 0.31
CA PHE A 40 9.31 -14.92 0.07
C PHE A 40 10.72 -15.47 -0.11
N GLU A 41 11.53 -14.71 -0.81
CA GLU A 41 12.95 -14.98 -1.02
C GLU A 41 13.79 -13.78 -0.60
N VAL A 42 15.04 -14.04 -0.18
CA VAL A 42 16.02 -12.99 0.08
C VAL A 42 16.96 -12.86 -1.12
N ILE A 43 16.99 -11.66 -1.69
CA ILE A 43 17.84 -11.28 -2.81
C ILE A 43 19.00 -10.47 -2.27
N VAL A 44 20.21 -11.00 -2.51
CA VAL A 44 21.44 -10.40 -2.04
C VAL A 44 21.76 -9.14 -2.86
N GLY A 45 21.85 -8.01 -2.17
CA GLY A 45 22.30 -6.74 -2.74
C GLY A 45 23.81 -6.70 -2.95
N SER A 46 24.26 -5.72 -3.72
CA SER A 46 25.69 -5.41 -3.91
C SER A 46 26.30 -4.61 -2.75
N GLY A 47 25.48 -4.22 -1.77
CA GLY A 47 25.86 -3.38 -0.63
C GLY A 47 25.40 -3.96 0.70
N ARG A 48 25.19 -3.07 1.68
CA ARG A 48 24.76 -3.44 3.04
C ARG A 48 23.30 -3.84 3.12
N TYR A 49 22.49 -3.39 2.17
CA TYR A 49 21.09 -3.72 2.08
C TYR A 49 20.88 -5.04 1.32
N GLN A 50 19.86 -5.76 1.72
CA GLN A 50 19.31 -6.94 1.04
C GLN A 50 17.83 -6.69 0.76
N ALA A 51 17.27 -7.38 -0.22
CA ALA A 51 15.84 -7.34 -0.49
C ALA A 51 15.16 -8.63 -0.02
N ILE A 52 14.07 -8.53 0.73
CA ILE A 52 13.14 -9.64 0.99
C ILE A 52 11.95 -9.39 0.07
N VAL A 53 11.58 -10.34 -0.78
CA VAL A 53 10.54 -10.12 -1.79
C VAL A 53 9.57 -11.28 -1.83
N SER A 54 8.29 -10.99 -2.11
CA SER A 54 7.28 -12.01 -2.38
C SER A 54 6.50 -11.71 -3.63
N THR A 55 6.05 -12.76 -4.31
CA THR A 55 5.10 -12.69 -5.43
C THR A 55 3.73 -13.25 -5.07
N GLU A 56 3.50 -13.63 -3.81
CA GLU A 56 2.28 -14.32 -3.37
C GLU A 56 1.28 -13.34 -2.80
N ALA A 57 0.06 -13.35 -3.35
CA ALA A 57 -0.95 -12.33 -3.05
C ALA A 57 -1.51 -12.48 -1.63
N SER A 58 -1.56 -13.70 -1.10
CA SER A 58 -2.05 -13.95 0.26
C SER A 58 -1.13 -13.42 1.37
N TYR A 59 0.06 -12.93 1.02
CA TYR A 59 1.04 -12.38 1.95
C TYR A 59 1.25 -10.86 1.78
N VAL A 60 0.39 -10.20 1.01
CA VAL A 60 0.36 -8.73 0.97
C VAL A 60 -0.02 -8.19 2.34
N GLY A 61 0.70 -7.18 2.83
CA GLY A 61 0.61 -6.62 4.18
C GLY A 61 1.66 -7.18 5.15
N ALA A 62 2.25 -8.35 4.86
CA ALA A 62 3.32 -8.92 5.67
C ALA A 62 4.59 -8.05 5.65
N GLU A 63 4.81 -7.29 4.57
CA GLU A 63 5.94 -6.39 4.44
C GLU A 63 5.97 -5.31 5.52
N MET A 64 4.82 -4.88 6.03
CA MET A 64 4.74 -3.90 7.11
C MET A 64 5.21 -4.50 8.43
N GLN A 65 4.68 -5.66 8.81
CA GLN A 65 5.03 -6.34 10.06
C GLN A 65 6.52 -6.69 10.10
N ILE A 66 7.05 -7.20 8.98
CA ILE A 66 8.46 -7.53 8.88
C ILE A 66 9.32 -6.25 8.93
N ALA A 67 8.96 -5.20 8.18
CA ALA A 67 9.74 -3.98 8.15
C ALA A 67 9.75 -3.24 9.50
N GLU A 68 8.61 -3.17 10.18
CA GLU A 68 8.51 -2.59 11.53
C GLU A 68 9.42 -3.34 12.50
N ALA A 69 9.27 -4.67 12.59
CA ALA A 69 10.06 -5.49 13.51
C ALA A 69 11.57 -5.40 13.21
N LEU A 70 11.97 -5.45 11.93
CA LEU A 70 13.37 -5.26 11.55
C LEU A 70 13.88 -3.86 11.91
N SER A 71 13.05 -2.82 11.76
CA SER A 71 13.45 -1.44 12.08
C SER A 71 13.70 -1.18 13.56
N LEU A 72 13.18 -2.05 14.45
CA LEU A 72 13.47 -2.03 15.89
C LEU A 72 14.80 -2.69 16.23
N GLU A 73 15.30 -3.57 15.35
CA GLU A 73 16.52 -4.36 15.54
C GLU A 73 17.71 -3.84 14.71
N CYS A 74 17.46 -2.91 13.78
CA CYS A 74 18.44 -2.30 12.91
C CYS A 74 18.66 -0.81 13.24
N ASP A 75 19.92 -0.39 13.30
CA ASP A 75 20.28 1.04 13.49
C ASP A 75 19.99 1.89 12.22
N GLU A 76 19.98 1.26 11.06
CA GLU A 76 19.73 1.89 9.76
C GLU A 76 18.26 1.70 9.34
N THR A 77 17.75 2.64 8.53
CA THR A 77 16.36 2.65 8.07
C THR A 77 16.03 1.38 7.26
N VAL A 78 14.90 0.75 7.57
CA VAL A 78 14.32 -0.33 6.78
C VAL A 78 13.26 0.26 5.86
N TYR A 79 13.15 -0.21 4.62
CA TYR A 79 12.12 0.25 3.70
C TYR A 79 11.17 -0.89 3.37
N SER A 80 9.86 -0.65 3.39
CA SER A 80 8.87 -1.53 2.77
C SER A 80 8.33 -0.90 1.49
N ILE A 81 8.02 -1.75 0.52
CA ILE A 81 7.49 -1.39 -0.79
C ILE A 81 6.28 -2.27 -1.00
N GLU A 82 5.09 -1.67 -0.97
CA GLU A 82 3.86 -2.35 -1.31
C GLU A 82 3.52 -2.08 -2.78
N ARG A 83 3.24 -3.14 -3.53
CA ARG A 83 2.90 -3.05 -4.95
C ARG A 83 1.61 -3.77 -5.32
N ALA A 84 0.90 -4.32 -4.34
CA ALA A 84 -0.47 -4.81 -4.52
C ALA A 84 -1.44 -3.67 -4.85
N ASN A 85 -1.07 -2.45 -4.46
CA ASN A 85 -1.76 -1.21 -4.79
C ASN A 85 -0.87 -0.37 -5.73
N ASP A 86 -1.43 0.15 -6.83
CA ASP A 86 -0.85 1.26 -7.61
C ASP A 86 -1.51 2.52 -7.00
N PRO A 87 -0.77 3.56 -6.51
CA PRO A 87 0.67 3.74 -6.69
C PRO A 87 1.44 2.87 -5.73
N TRP A 88 2.66 2.55 -6.15
CA TRP A 88 3.62 1.94 -5.24
C TRP A 88 3.78 2.81 -3.99
N ALA A 89 3.51 2.21 -2.84
CA ALA A 89 3.75 2.87 -1.57
C ALA A 89 5.15 2.47 -1.10
N VAL A 90 6.07 3.43 -1.06
CA VAL A 90 7.36 3.25 -0.41
C VAL A 90 7.26 3.83 0.99
N MET A 91 7.61 3.01 1.96
CA MET A 91 7.53 3.31 3.38
C MET A 91 8.92 3.16 3.97
N SER A 92 9.31 4.10 4.82
CA SER A 92 10.54 4.03 5.59
C SER A 92 10.23 3.83 7.06
N TRP A 93 11.00 2.95 7.68
CA TRP A 93 10.83 2.51 9.06
C TRP A 93 12.12 2.77 9.81
N ARG A 94 12.03 3.47 10.93
CA ARG A 94 13.16 3.70 11.83
C ARG A 94 12.70 3.60 13.27
N ASN A 95 13.26 2.64 14.01
CA ASN A 95 12.88 2.38 15.41
C ASN A 95 11.36 2.22 15.57
N GLY A 96 10.71 1.50 14.65
CA GLY A 96 9.27 1.29 14.62
C GLY A 96 8.43 2.46 14.07
N ALA A 97 9.03 3.65 13.88
CA ALA A 97 8.30 4.79 13.32
C ALA A 97 8.23 4.69 11.79
N LEU A 98 7.03 4.86 11.24
CA LEU A 98 6.77 4.86 9.80
C LEU A 98 6.75 6.27 9.22
N GLU A 99 7.30 6.41 8.01
CA GLU A 99 7.12 7.57 7.14
C GLU A 99 6.90 7.11 5.69
N VAL A 100 5.85 7.60 5.04
CA VAL A 100 5.57 7.33 3.61
C VAL A 100 6.43 8.26 2.76
N LEU A 101 7.16 7.68 1.79
CA LEU A 101 8.08 8.40 0.92
C LEU A 101 7.55 8.53 -0.50
N GLU A 102 7.65 9.74 -1.05
CA GLU A 102 7.38 10.02 -2.47
C GLU A 102 8.59 9.68 -3.36
N VAL A 103 9.05 8.42 -3.31
CA VAL A 103 10.18 7.93 -4.10
C VAL A 103 9.82 6.71 -4.93
N GLY A 104 10.42 6.60 -6.11
CA GLY A 104 10.26 5.40 -6.94
C GLY A 104 11.00 4.20 -6.32
N PRO A 105 10.37 3.02 -6.17
CA PRO A 105 10.95 1.84 -5.58
C PRO A 105 12.17 1.33 -6.35
N GLU A 106 12.20 1.38 -7.69
CA GLU A 106 13.40 1.01 -8.46
C GLU A 106 14.57 1.95 -8.20
N GLY A 107 14.29 3.25 -8.12
CA GLY A 107 15.30 4.27 -7.87
C GLY A 107 15.93 4.06 -6.50
N LEU A 108 15.08 3.87 -5.49
CA LEU A 108 15.50 3.57 -4.12
C LEU A 108 16.29 2.26 -4.06
N ALA A 109 15.72 1.16 -4.55
CA ALA A 109 16.34 -0.16 -4.57
C ALA A 109 17.72 -0.15 -5.23
N ARG A 110 17.85 0.56 -6.37
CA ARG A 110 19.14 0.74 -7.05
C ARG A 110 20.12 1.56 -6.24
N SER A 111 19.67 2.65 -5.60
CA SER A 111 20.53 3.50 -4.76
C SER A 111 21.09 2.76 -3.54
N LEU A 112 20.35 1.77 -3.03
CA LEU A 112 20.76 0.91 -1.92
C LEU A 112 21.58 -0.31 -2.36
N GLY A 113 21.75 -0.52 -3.67
CA GLY A 113 22.48 -1.66 -4.22
C GLY A 113 21.67 -2.96 -4.31
N CYS A 114 20.34 -2.91 -4.21
CA CYS A 114 19.45 -4.08 -4.19
C CYS A 114 18.49 -4.06 -5.39
N PRO A 115 18.96 -4.15 -6.65
CA PRO A 115 18.07 -4.10 -7.80
C PRO A 115 17.05 -5.24 -7.75
N LEU A 116 15.76 -4.90 -7.67
CA LEU A 116 14.67 -5.87 -7.59
C LEU A 116 14.55 -6.70 -8.89
N PRO A 117 14.14 -7.98 -8.79
CA PRO A 117 14.08 -8.90 -9.92
C PRO A 117 12.97 -8.46 -10.88
N GLY A 118 13.25 -8.52 -12.18
CA GLY A 118 12.35 -8.06 -13.24
C GLY A 118 12.40 -6.57 -13.55
N SER A 119 13.42 -5.88 -13.05
CA SER A 119 13.81 -4.53 -13.47
C SER A 119 14.43 -4.46 -14.88
N GLU A 120 14.08 -5.37 -15.80
CA GLU A 120 14.54 -5.29 -17.20
C GLU A 120 14.21 -3.91 -17.75
N LYS A 121 15.26 -3.21 -18.23
CA LYS A 121 15.26 -1.85 -18.80
C LYS A 121 13.86 -1.35 -19.15
N THR A 122 13.12 -0.90 -18.15
CA THR A 122 12.00 -0.01 -18.39
C THR A 122 12.66 1.28 -18.80
N SER A 123 12.77 1.46 -20.12
CA SER A 123 13.11 2.71 -20.79
C SER A 123 12.52 3.83 -19.96
N ASP A 124 13.35 4.78 -19.50
CA ASP A 124 12.97 6.01 -18.81
C ASP A 124 11.46 6.20 -18.83
N ARG A 125 10.77 5.57 -17.88
CA ARG A 125 9.33 5.73 -17.78
C ARG A 125 9.24 7.07 -17.10
N ALA A 126 9.26 8.12 -17.94
CA ALA A 126 9.30 9.53 -17.58
C ALA A 126 8.52 9.70 -16.28
N ALA A 127 9.21 10.19 -15.25
CA ALA A 127 8.73 10.36 -13.87
C ALA A 127 7.21 10.25 -13.81
N ARG A 128 6.71 9.04 -13.52
CA ARG A 128 5.26 8.81 -13.42
C ARG A 128 4.79 9.85 -12.41
N LYS A 129 3.88 10.74 -12.82
CA LYS A 129 3.29 11.71 -11.90
C LYS A 129 2.75 10.91 -10.70
N PRO A 130 3.02 11.34 -9.46
CA PRO A 130 2.66 10.57 -8.28
C PRO A 130 1.16 10.29 -8.34
N LEU A 131 0.76 9.02 -8.24
CA LEU A 131 -0.67 8.73 -8.05
C LEU A 131 -1.03 9.19 -6.65
N ARG A 132 -2.24 9.67 -6.52
CA ARG A 132 -2.77 10.16 -5.25
C ARG A 132 -3.85 9.21 -4.77
N HIS A 133 -3.97 9.05 -3.45
CA HIS A 133 -4.90 8.15 -2.78
C HIS A 133 -5.81 8.92 -1.83
N VAL A 134 -7.11 8.81 -2.06
CA VAL A 134 -8.19 9.44 -1.28
C VAL A 134 -9.28 8.41 -1.08
N ALA A 135 -10.00 8.50 0.03
CA ALA A 135 -11.09 7.58 0.31
C ALA A 135 -12.40 8.30 0.61
N LEU A 136 -13.49 7.64 0.25
CA LEU A 136 -14.82 7.90 0.79
C LEU A 136 -15.20 6.73 1.71
N VAL A 137 -15.56 7.03 2.96
CA VAL A 137 -16.05 6.04 3.93
C VAL A 137 -17.50 6.35 4.25
N GLU A 138 -18.41 5.50 3.78
CA GLU A 138 -19.85 5.66 4.01
C GLU A 138 -20.21 5.30 5.45
N GLY A 139 -21.14 6.06 6.04
CA GLY A 139 -21.64 5.79 7.40
C GLY A 139 -20.74 6.26 8.54
N VAL A 140 -19.61 6.91 8.24
CA VAL A 140 -18.65 7.43 9.23
C VAL A 140 -18.64 8.96 9.21
N ARG A 141 -18.44 9.57 10.38
CA ARG A 141 -18.29 11.03 10.52
C ARG A 141 -16.82 11.41 10.72
N ALA A 142 -16.45 12.62 10.30
CA ALA A 142 -15.10 13.15 10.43
C ALA A 142 -14.58 13.19 11.89
N GLN A 143 -15.48 13.30 12.87
CA GLN A 143 -15.12 13.33 14.29
C GLN A 143 -14.76 11.96 14.87
N GLU A 144 -15.19 10.88 14.22
CA GLU A 144 -15.02 9.50 14.69
C GLU A 144 -13.68 8.91 14.19
N ALA A 145 -13.31 9.23 12.95
CA ALA A 145 -12.14 8.65 12.28
C ALA A 145 -10.79 8.87 12.97
N PRO A 146 -10.42 10.07 13.47
CA PRO A 146 -9.12 10.27 14.10
C PRO A 146 -8.87 9.34 15.28
N ARG A 147 -9.89 9.16 16.12
CA ARG A 147 -9.81 8.29 17.29
C ARG A 147 -9.69 6.83 16.89
N VAL A 148 -10.41 6.41 15.86
CA VAL A 148 -10.37 5.03 15.35
C VAL A 148 -8.97 4.69 14.82
N LEU A 149 -8.38 5.59 14.03
CA LEU A 149 -7.03 5.39 13.49
C LEU A 149 -5.96 5.39 14.60
N GLU A 150 -6.09 6.27 15.60
CA GLU A 150 -5.20 6.29 16.77
C GLU A 150 -5.29 4.98 17.58
N GLU A 151 -6.51 4.50 17.87
CA GLU A 151 -6.73 3.26 18.62
C GLU A 151 -6.23 2.01 17.86
N ALA A 152 -6.25 2.05 16.52
CA ALA A 152 -5.74 0.98 15.66
C ALA A 152 -4.21 1.00 15.50
N GLY A 153 -3.52 2.02 16.01
CA GLY A 153 -2.09 2.19 15.79
C GLY A 153 -1.74 2.45 14.32
N ASP A 154 -2.65 3.10 13.56
CA ASP A 154 -2.40 3.47 12.16
C ASP A 154 -1.07 4.23 12.08
N PRO A 155 -0.14 3.76 11.23
CA PRO A 155 1.24 4.17 11.33
C PRO A 155 1.51 5.63 10.87
N LEU A 156 0.51 6.38 10.38
CA LEU A 156 0.64 7.81 10.10
C LEU A 156 0.06 8.67 11.24
N PRO A 157 0.74 9.77 11.63
CA PRO A 157 0.21 10.70 12.62
C PRO A 157 -1.17 11.24 12.18
N PRO A 158 -2.17 11.37 13.08
CA PRO A 158 -3.50 11.87 12.71
C PRO A 158 -3.51 13.21 11.98
N GLU A 159 -2.47 14.03 12.18
CA GLU A 159 -2.26 15.33 11.53
C GLU A 159 -1.93 15.24 10.02
N HIS A 160 -1.52 14.07 9.52
CA HIS A 160 -1.33 13.83 8.08
C HIS A 160 -2.66 13.81 7.32
N TYR A 161 -3.72 13.40 7.99
CA TYR A 161 -5.03 13.21 7.38
C TYR A 161 -5.88 14.48 7.45
N ARG A 162 -6.63 14.70 6.39
CA ARG A 162 -7.72 15.67 6.29
C ARG A 162 -9.02 14.90 6.20
N PHE A 163 -9.83 15.05 7.23
CA PHE A 163 -11.16 14.47 7.38
C PHE A 163 -12.21 15.52 7.04
N GLU A 164 -13.08 15.22 6.08
CA GLU A 164 -14.17 16.12 5.68
C GLU A 164 -15.49 15.37 5.59
N ASP A 165 -16.50 15.86 6.31
CA ASP A 165 -17.86 15.36 6.18
C ASP A 165 -18.43 15.76 4.82
N THR A 166 -18.87 14.76 4.05
CA THR A 166 -19.58 14.95 2.78
C THR A 166 -21.02 14.43 2.90
N PRO A 167 -21.94 14.81 1.99
CA PRO A 167 -23.27 14.23 1.96
C PRO A 167 -23.30 12.70 1.77
N ARG A 168 -22.20 12.09 1.33
CA ARG A 168 -22.09 10.65 1.07
C ARG A 168 -21.36 9.89 2.18
N GLY A 169 -20.78 10.60 3.16
CA GLY A 169 -19.94 10.01 4.20
C GLY A 169 -18.68 10.81 4.43
N LEU A 170 -17.69 10.20 5.06
CA LEU A 170 -16.41 10.82 5.36
C LEU A 170 -15.46 10.76 4.15
N ARG A 171 -14.91 11.89 3.73
CA ARG A 171 -13.74 11.92 2.84
C ARG A 171 -12.46 11.94 3.67
N VAL A 172 -11.56 11.01 3.39
CA VAL A 172 -10.21 10.96 3.96
C VAL A 172 -9.21 11.29 2.86
N SER A 173 -8.39 12.31 3.08
CA SER A 173 -7.34 12.74 2.15
C SER A 173 -6.08 13.10 2.93
N SER A 174 -4.95 13.30 2.24
CA SER A 174 -3.70 13.73 2.86
C SER A 174 -3.13 14.95 2.15
N GLY A 175 -2.42 15.79 2.89
CA GLY A 175 -1.62 16.89 2.31
C GLY A 175 -0.47 16.39 1.43
N THR A 176 0.00 15.17 1.65
CA THR A 176 1.04 14.49 0.84
C THR A 176 0.46 13.72 -0.35
N GLY A 177 -0.86 13.77 -0.55
CA GLY A 177 -1.53 13.05 -1.62
C GLY A 177 -1.66 11.55 -1.41
N ASN A 178 -1.20 10.98 -0.29
CA ASN A 178 -1.38 9.56 0.04
C ASN A 178 -1.92 9.38 1.47
N ILE A 179 -2.98 8.59 1.63
CA ILE A 179 -3.62 8.29 2.92
C ILE A 179 -3.15 6.96 3.54
N GLY A 180 -2.13 6.31 2.97
CA GLY A 180 -1.64 5.03 3.47
C GLY A 180 -2.74 3.98 3.50
N PHE A 181 -2.97 3.38 4.66
CA PHE A 181 -3.97 2.33 4.86
C PHE A 181 -5.23 2.81 5.56
N ALA A 182 -5.43 4.12 5.69
CA ALA A 182 -6.53 4.67 6.48
C ALA A 182 -7.92 4.16 6.04
N ASP A 183 -8.12 3.90 4.75
CA ASP A 183 -9.36 3.33 4.21
C ASP A 183 -9.58 1.87 4.63
N ILE A 184 -8.52 1.07 4.64
CA ILE A 184 -8.53 -0.31 5.15
C ILE A 184 -8.77 -0.30 6.67
N THR A 185 -7.98 0.46 7.42
CA THR A 185 -8.09 0.52 8.89
C THR A 185 -9.46 1.02 9.33
N LEU A 186 -10.00 2.06 8.69
CA LEU A 186 -11.37 2.53 9.01
C LEU A 186 -12.42 1.46 8.69
N SER A 187 -12.26 0.73 7.59
CA SER A 187 -13.16 -0.37 7.22
C SER A 187 -13.10 -1.54 8.21
N GLU A 188 -11.90 -1.89 8.70
CA GLU A 188 -11.68 -2.94 9.70
C GLU A 188 -12.34 -2.60 11.03
N GLN A 189 -12.06 -1.40 11.55
CA GLN A 189 -12.53 -0.97 12.87
C GLN A 189 -14.01 -0.59 12.87
N LEU A 190 -14.58 -0.24 11.72
CA LEU A 190 -15.98 0.12 11.54
C LEU A 190 -16.63 -0.84 10.52
N PRO A 191 -16.91 -2.10 10.91
CA PRO A 191 -17.30 -3.16 9.96
C PRO A 191 -18.64 -2.93 9.24
N ASN A 192 -19.46 -1.99 9.73
CA ASN A 192 -20.70 -1.57 9.06
C ASN A 192 -20.48 -0.48 8.01
N ALA A 193 -19.29 0.11 7.94
CA ALA A 193 -18.92 1.10 6.95
C ALA A 193 -18.46 0.43 5.67
N THR A 194 -18.71 1.09 4.54
CA THR A 194 -18.10 0.74 3.25
C THR A 194 -17.12 1.84 2.89
N ALA A 195 -15.85 1.46 2.74
CA ALA A 195 -14.81 2.37 2.28
C ALA A 195 -14.54 2.18 0.78
N TYR A 196 -14.38 3.28 0.08
CA TYR A 196 -13.99 3.34 -1.32
C TYR A 196 -12.63 4.01 -1.40
N GLY A 197 -11.57 3.22 -1.44
CA GLY A 197 -10.20 3.68 -1.64
C GLY A 197 -9.98 3.99 -3.11
N VAL A 198 -9.74 5.25 -3.45
CA VAL A 198 -9.52 5.68 -4.83
C VAL A 198 -8.07 6.09 -5.01
N ILE A 199 -7.40 5.41 -5.92
CA ILE A 199 -6.10 5.83 -6.42
C ILE A 199 -6.28 6.35 -7.84
N ALA A 200 -5.72 7.51 -8.15
CA ALA A 200 -5.60 7.92 -9.53
C ALA A 200 -4.37 8.78 -9.83
N SER A 201 -3.99 8.78 -11.11
CA SER A 201 -3.06 9.76 -11.66
C SER A 201 -3.77 11.10 -11.88
N PRO A 202 -3.02 12.22 -12.00
CA PRO A 202 -3.62 13.53 -12.31
C PRO A 202 -4.45 13.57 -13.60
N SER A 203 -4.08 12.75 -14.58
CA SER A 203 -4.77 12.61 -15.87
C SER A 203 -5.89 11.56 -15.86
N LEU A 204 -6.06 10.81 -14.77
CA LEU A 204 -6.97 9.66 -14.66
C LEU A 204 -6.72 8.55 -15.70
N ASP A 205 -5.54 8.54 -16.32
CA ASP A 205 -5.07 7.47 -17.20
C ASP A 205 -4.64 6.22 -16.41
N VAL A 206 -4.43 6.38 -15.10
CA VAL A 206 -4.41 5.31 -14.12
C VAL A 206 -5.48 5.65 -13.08
N PHE A 207 -6.42 4.75 -12.86
CA PHE A 207 -7.54 4.94 -11.93
C PHE A 207 -7.95 3.60 -11.35
N ILE A 208 -7.91 3.46 -10.03
CA ILE A 208 -8.23 2.23 -9.31
C ILE A 208 -9.16 2.60 -8.16
N VAL A 209 -10.18 1.77 -7.93
CA VAL A 209 -11.06 1.86 -6.77
C VAL A 209 -11.11 0.51 -6.09
N TYR A 210 -10.76 0.48 -4.81
CA TYR A 210 -10.98 -0.65 -3.92
C TYR A 210 -12.24 -0.40 -3.09
N MET A 211 -13.12 -1.39 -3.07
CA MET A 211 -14.31 -1.43 -2.21
C MET A 211 -13.98 -2.30 -1.02
N LEU A 212 -13.96 -1.69 0.16
CA LEU A 212 -13.57 -2.33 1.41
C LEU A 212 -14.78 -2.39 2.34
N GLN A 213 -14.97 -3.53 3.01
CA GLN A 213 -15.96 -3.68 4.08
C GLN A 213 -15.43 -4.66 5.12
N GLY A 214 -15.39 -4.26 6.40
CA GLY A 214 -14.84 -5.09 7.47
C GLY A 214 -13.37 -5.44 7.27
N GLY A 215 -12.60 -4.57 6.59
CA GLY A 215 -11.20 -4.80 6.22
C GLY A 215 -10.96 -5.63 4.97
N GLU A 216 -11.98 -6.32 4.46
CA GLU A 216 -11.84 -7.13 3.26
C GLU A 216 -12.12 -6.30 2.00
N CYS A 217 -11.31 -6.51 0.95
CA CYS A 217 -11.57 -5.98 -0.38
C CYS A 217 -12.63 -6.82 -1.08
N ILE A 218 -13.87 -6.33 -1.07
CA ILE A 218 -15.03 -6.99 -1.67
C ILE A 218 -15.18 -6.70 -3.17
N GLY A 219 -14.37 -5.77 -3.71
CA GLY A 219 -14.38 -5.44 -5.13
C GLY A 219 -13.30 -4.47 -5.55
N GLN A 220 -12.82 -4.61 -6.79
CA GLN A 220 -11.85 -3.71 -7.42
C GLN A 220 -12.35 -3.26 -8.78
N PHE A 221 -12.31 -1.95 -9.03
CA PHE A 221 -12.48 -1.35 -10.36
C PHE A 221 -11.13 -0.77 -10.80
N ALA A 222 -10.76 -0.96 -12.06
CA ALA A 222 -9.53 -0.40 -12.62
C ALA A 222 -9.74 0.14 -14.05
N HIS A 223 -9.15 1.30 -14.32
CA HIS A 223 -9.07 1.91 -15.64
C HIS A 223 -7.63 2.42 -15.91
N PRO A 224 -6.94 1.88 -16.94
CA PRO A 224 -7.34 0.71 -17.74
C PRO A 224 -7.50 -0.56 -16.89
N PRO A 225 -8.20 -1.60 -17.38
CA PRO A 225 -8.37 -2.85 -16.66
C PRO A 225 -7.02 -3.45 -16.26
N ASP A 226 -6.94 -3.94 -15.03
CA ASP A 226 -5.77 -4.68 -14.56
C ASP A 226 -5.66 -6.04 -15.26
N GLY A 227 -4.47 -6.38 -15.74
CA GLY A 227 -4.20 -7.65 -16.40
C GLY A 227 -4.12 -8.83 -15.44
N PHE A 228 -3.83 -8.58 -14.16
CA PHE A 228 -3.69 -9.60 -13.12
C PHE A 228 -4.33 -9.14 -11.80
N PRO A 229 -5.67 -8.99 -11.76
CA PRO A 229 -6.36 -8.48 -10.58
C PRO A 229 -6.17 -9.41 -9.39
N SER A 230 -5.77 -8.85 -8.25
CA SER A 230 -5.65 -9.58 -6.99
C SER A 230 -6.98 -9.72 -6.24
N PHE A 231 -8.00 -8.95 -6.63
CA PHE A 231 -9.30 -8.90 -5.98
C PHE A 231 -10.46 -9.12 -6.97
N PRO A 232 -11.67 -9.42 -6.47
CA PRO A 232 -12.85 -9.56 -7.33
C PRO A 232 -13.08 -8.30 -8.19
N VAL A 233 -13.06 -8.45 -9.51
CA VAL A 233 -13.26 -7.31 -10.41
C VAL A 233 -14.73 -6.93 -10.48
N VAL A 234 -15.02 -5.64 -10.30
CA VAL A 234 -16.35 -5.05 -10.50
C VAL A 234 -16.37 -4.19 -11.77
N ASN A 235 -17.52 -4.18 -12.45
CA ASN A 235 -17.67 -3.50 -13.73
C ASN A 235 -18.07 -2.03 -13.61
N ASP A 236 -18.54 -1.63 -12.42
CA ASP A 236 -18.97 -0.27 -12.11
C ASP A 236 -18.83 0.00 -10.61
N ILE A 237 -18.68 1.28 -10.27
CA ILE A 237 -18.73 1.78 -8.90
C ILE A 237 -19.94 2.69 -8.80
N LYS A 238 -20.90 2.36 -7.93
CA LYS A 238 -22.16 3.10 -7.75
C LYS A 238 -22.94 3.28 -9.07
N GLY A 239 -22.87 2.30 -9.99
CA GLY A 239 -23.53 2.35 -11.30
C GLY A 239 -22.75 3.09 -12.39
N GLU A 240 -21.57 3.66 -12.08
CA GLU A 240 -20.77 4.45 -13.01
C GLU A 240 -19.51 3.70 -13.46
N ARG A 241 -19.09 3.95 -14.71
CA ARG A 241 -17.99 3.20 -15.37
C ARG A 241 -16.83 4.04 -15.88
N SER A 242 -16.95 5.36 -15.82
CA SER A 242 -15.85 6.26 -16.22
C SER A 242 -15.25 6.90 -14.97
N PRO A 243 -13.90 7.06 -14.90
CA PRO A 243 -13.23 7.66 -13.75
C PRO A 243 -13.91 8.94 -13.23
N GLU A 244 -14.25 9.88 -14.11
CA GLU A 244 -14.85 11.16 -13.73
C GLU A 244 -16.27 11.00 -13.15
N ARG A 245 -17.06 10.09 -13.70
CA ARG A 245 -18.41 9.80 -13.19
C ARG A 245 -18.35 9.07 -11.86
N ILE A 246 -17.41 8.14 -11.70
CA ILE A 246 -17.17 7.42 -10.44
C ILE A 246 -16.76 8.41 -9.35
N LEU A 247 -15.80 9.30 -9.62
CA LEU A 247 -15.40 10.35 -8.69
C LEU A 247 -16.58 11.23 -8.25
N ALA A 248 -17.42 11.67 -9.21
CA ALA A 248 -18.64 12.42 -8.89
C ALA A 248 -19.66 11.62 -8.07
N ALA A 249 -19.80 10.32 -8.33
CA ALA A 249 -20.63 9.40 -7.57
C ALA A 249 -20.09 9.11 -6.17
N LEU A 250 -18.79 9.30 -5.95
CA LEU A 250 -18.15 9.23 -4.62
C LEU A 250 -18.07 10.61 -3.95
N GLY A 251 -18.42 11.69 -4.63
CA GLY A 251 -18.26 13.05 -4.10
C GLY A 251 -16.80 13.48 -3.94
N ILE A 252 -15.88 12.82 -4.67
CA ILE A 252 -14.45 13.13 -4.67
C ILE A 252 -14.18 14.07 -5.85
N PRO A 253 -13.70 15.30 -5.62
CA PRO A 253 -13.44 16.25 -6.70
C PRO A 253 -12.23 15.80 -7.53
N ALA A 254 -12.35 15.79 -8.86
CA ALA A 254 -11.28 15.34 -9.75
C ALA A 254 -10.04 16.25 -9.70
N GLU A 255 -10.22 17.53 -9.36
CA GLU A 255 -9.16 18.50 -9.11
C GLU A 255 -8.21 18.08 -7.99
N TRP A 256 -8.65 17.25 -7.04
CA TRP A 256 -7.79 16.75 -5.97
C TRP A 256 -6.61 15.95 -6.51
N PHE A 257 -6.79 15.29 -7.67
CA PHE A 257 -5.73 14.56 -8.34
C PHE A 257 -4.82 15.46 -9.19
N ARG A 258 -5.24 16.69 -9.51
CA ARG A 258 -4.58 17.56 -10.50
C ARG A 258 -3.51 18.50 -9.94
N GLU A 259 -3.40 18.63 -8.61
CA GLU A 259 -2.46 19.59 -8.02
C GLU A 259 -0.99 19.21 -8.28
N GLU A 260 -0.21 20.21 -8.70
CA GLU A 260 1.19 20.16 -9.14
C GLU A 260 2.18 20.16 -7.97
#